data_AF-A0A2R5G278-F1
#
_entry.id   AF-A0A2R5G278-F1
#
_cell.length_a   1.000
_cell.length_b   1.000
_cell.length_c   1.000
_cell.angle_alpha   90.00
_cell.angle_beta   90.00
_cell.angle_gamma   90.00
#
_symmetry.space_group_name_H-M   'P 1'
#
loop_
_entity.id
_entity.type
_entity.pdbx_description
1 polymer ?
#
loop_
_entity_poly.entity_id
_entity_poly.type
_entity_poly.pdbx_seq_one_letter_code
_entity_poly.pdbx_strand_id
1 'polypeptide(L)'
;MTTVVEEYEYETDSGSDSDSDGEYEEVVEEEVVEVKKPSKNAPQKAAVPCKNYRVDTTADKFGTCKCGWDKTAHETKGENKAAQALSRLRSGKGNDGAFSSGDGPCQNFRVDVTADKFGMCKCGYHQSEHKEKADNPARRALQSLRSTSSSKPMTPDGKPCHNYVADVKADRFGMCVCGFHKSEHGEKQEDAAAAMLRNLHERNKAHNDEADRAALGIKDAGNSGPQASNGAAPSGGGCCVVM
;
A
#
# COMPACT_ATOMS: atom_id res chain seq x y z
N MET A 1 -57.91 -0.15 -2.65
CA MET A 1 -56.53 0.37 -2.58
C MET A 1 -56.04 0.08 -1.19
N THR A 2 -55.29 -1.00 -1.02
CA THR A 2 -54.88 -1.53 0.28
C THR A 2 -53.41 -1.18 0.45
N THR A 3 -53.12 -0.17 1.28
CA THR A 3 -51.75 0.23 1.61
C THR A 3 -51.23 -0.70 2.70
N VAL A 4 -50.24 -1.52 2.34
CA VAL A 4 -49.45 -2.30 3.29
C VAL A 4 -48.34 -1.40 3.81
N VAL A 5 -48.31 -1.21 5.13
CA VAL A 5 -47.25 -0.47 5.84
C VAL A 5 -46.28 -1.53 6.32
N GLU A 6 -45.05 -1.56 5.76
CA GLU A 6 -43.96 -2.38 6.27
C GLU A 6 -43.23 -1.58 7.35
N GLU A 7 -43.37 -2.02 8.60
CA GLU A 7 -42.60 -1.52 9.74
C GLU A 7 -41.24 -2.23 9.74
N TYR A 8 -40.17 -1.45 9.64
CA TYR A 8 -38.79 -1.91 9.80
C TYR A 8 -38.35 -1.62 11.24
N GLU A 9 -38.22 -2.68 12.04
CA GLU A 9 -37.58 -2.63 13.35
C GLU A 9 -36.05 -2.59 13.16
N TYR A 10 -35.40 -1.62 13.81
CA TYR A 10 -33.95 -1.48 13.85
C TYR A 10 -33.46 -1.95 15.22
N GLU A 11 -32.67 -3.03 15.25
CA GLU A 11 -31.99 -3.45 16.47
C GLU A 11 -30.73 -2.59 16.65
N THR A 12 -30.75 -1.69 17.64
CA THR A 12 -29.56 -0.96 18.09
C THR A 12 -28.74 -1.86 19.02
N ASP A 13 -27.57 -2.27 18.54
CA ASP A 13 -26.56 -3.01 19.30
C ASP A 13 -25.86 -2.06 20.28
N SER A 14 -26.28 -2.09 21.54
CA SER A 14 -25.69 -1.36 22.66
C SER A 14 -24.73 -2.29 23.42
N GLY A 15 -23.47 -2.38 22.97
CA GLY A 15 -22.35 -2.90 23.77
C GLY A 15 -21.63 -1.73 24.43
N SER A 16 -21.92 -1.42 25.70
CA SER A 16 -21.42 -2.05 26.93
C SER A 16 -20.00 -1.60 27.28
N ASP A 17 -19.97 -0.50 28.03
CA ASP A 17 -19.15 -0.22 29.22
C ASP A 17 -17.94 -1.12 29.47
N SER A 18 -16.77 -0.49 29.53
CA SER A 18 -15.56 -1.06 30.12
C SER A 18 -14.93 0.01 31.01
N ASP A 19 -15.63 0.33 32.10
CA ASP A 19 -15.04 0.96 33.28
C ASP A 19 -13.94 0.03 33.81
N SER A 20 -12.69 0.42 33.62
CA SER A 20 -11.55 -0.17 34.31
C SER A 20 -10.87 0.94 35.09
N ASP A 21 -11.50 1.28 36.22
CA ASP A 21 -10.89 2.04 37.31
C ASP A 21 -9.81 1.15 37.96
N GLY A 22 -8.64 1.11 37.32
CA GLY A 22 -7.43 0.58 37.91
C GLY A 22 -6.88 1.58 38.92
N GLU A 23 -7.30 1.44 40.17
CA GLU A 23 -6.71 2.09 41.33
C GLU A 23 -5.25 1.61 41.48
N TYR A 24 -4.30 2.49 41.17
CA TYR A 24 -2.87 2.24 41.31
C TYR A 24 -2.43 2.72 42.70
N GLU A 25 -2.09 1.79 43.60
CA GLU A 25 -1.33 2.14 44.80
C GLU A 25 0.13 2.37 44.40
N GLU A 26 0.54 3.63 44.44
CA GLU A 26 1.92 4.07 44.24
C GLU A 26 2.74 3.75 45.50
N VAL A 27 3.39 2.59 45.51
CA VAL A 27 4.38 2.22 46.53
C VAL A 27 5.72 2.82 46.11
N VAL A 28 6.05 3.98 46.67
CA VAL A 28 7.36 4.64 46.47
C VAL A 28 8.38 3.95 47.38
N GLU A 29 9.05 2.93 46.87
CA GLU A 29 10.28 2.42 47.49
C GLU A 29 11.47 3.26 46.98
N GLU A 30 11.95 4.18 47.83
CA GLU A 30 13.21 4.90 47.62
C GLU A 30 14.40 3.93 47.73
N GLU A 31 14.73 3.28 46.62
CA GLU A 31 15.99 2.52 46.52
C GLU A 31 17.14 3.49 46.20
N VAL A 32 18.04 3.64 47.17
CA VAL A 32 19.24 4.49 47.06
C VAL A 32 20.23 3.82 46.11
N VAL A 33 20.13 4.14 44.81
CA VAL A 33 21.05 3.58 43.80
C VAL A 33 22.43 4.22 43.95
N GLU A 34 23.36 3.43 44.48
CA GLU A 34 24.77 3.78 44.60
C GLU A 34 25.36 4.02 43.20
N VAL A 35 25.67 5.29 42.90
CA VAL A 35 26.18 5.74 41.59
C VAL A 35 27.56 5.12 41.33
N LYS A 36 27.55 4.01 40.60
CA LYS A 36 28.75 3.33 40.11
C LYS A 36 29.47 4.24 39.12
N LYS A 37 30.69 4.66 39.48
CA LYS A 37 31.54 5.57 38.70
C LYS A 37 31.62 5.15 37.22
N PRO A 38 31.42 6.06 36.26
CA PRO A 38 31.41 5.72 34.84
C PRO A 38 32.79 5.18 34.40
N SER A 39 32.75 3.98 33.82
CA SER A 39 33.89 3.30 33.21
C SER A 39 34.45 4.13 32.05
N LYS A 40 35.75 4.41 32.07
CA LYS A 40 36.48 5.27 31.12
C LYS A 40 36.63 4.70 29.69
N ASN A 41 35.85 3.70 29.30
CA ASN A 41 35.82 3.19 27.93
C ASN A 41 34.71 3.88 27.13
N ALA A 42 34.82 5.19 26.98
CA ALA A 42 33.95 5.91 26.05
C ALA A 42 34.28 5.45 24.62
N PRO A 43 33.30 4.92 23.86
CA PRO A 43 33.51 4.55 22.47
C PRO A 43 33.94 5.79 21.70
N GLN A 44 35.10 5.71 21.06
CA GLN A 44 35.63 6.80 20.24
C GLN A 44 34.60 7.13 19.16
N LYS A 45 34.09 8.37 19.19
CA LYS A 45 33.09 8.86 18.22
C LYS A 45 33.66 8.67 16.82
N ALA A 46 33.01 7.83 16.02
CA ALA A 46 33.35 7.71 14.60
C ALA A 46 33.18 9.08 13.94
N ALA A 47 34.10 9.49 13.07
CA ALA A 47 34.12 10.83 12.47
C ALA A 47 32.92 11.14 11.54
N VAL A 48 32.05 10.16 11.24
CA VAL A 48 30.94 10.29 10.31
C VAL A 48 29.65 9.75 10.95
N PRO A 49 28.52 10.48 10.88
CA PRO A 49 27.23 9.99 11.35
C PRO A 49 26.80 8.74 10.56
N CYS A 50 26.30 7.72 11.27
CA CYS A 50 25.78 6.51 10.63
C CYS A 50 24.55 6.79 9.74
N LYS A 51 24.29 5.94 8.73
CA LYS A 51 23.15 6.10 7.80
C LYS A 51 21.79 5.82 8.45
N ASN A 52 21.77 4.99 9.50
CA ASN A 52 20.55 4.52 10.15
C ASN A 52 20.47 5.09 11.56
N TYR A 53 19.79 6.22 11.70
CA TYR A 53 19.55 6.83 13.00
C TYR A 53 18.75 5.87 13.89
N ARG A 54 19.34 5.49 15.03
CA ARG A 54 18.65 4.77 16.11
C ARG A 54 18.89 5.49 17.41
N VAL A 55 17.81 5.98 18.02
CA VAL A 55 17.84 6.66 19.31
C VAL A 55 18.44 5.73 20.36
N ASP A 56 19.41 6.24 21.09
CA ASP A 56 19.96 5.58 22.26
C ASP A 56 19.17 6.03 23.49
N THR A 57 18.38 5.12 24.06
CA THR A 57 17.52 5.42 25.22
C THR A 57 18.32 5.47 26.52
N THR A 58 19.58 5.07 26.51
CA THR A 58 20.46 5.10 27.69
C THR A 58 21.44 6.29 27.68
N ALA A 59 21.41 7.11 26.63
CA ALA A 59 22.28 8.29 26.55
C ALA A 59 21.75 9.44 27.43
N ASP A 60 22.67 10.21 28.00
CA ASP A 60 22.36 11.38 28.85
C ASP A 60 21.49 12.45 28.15
N LYS A 61 21.52 12.45 26.81
CA LYS A 61 20.75 13.37 25.99
C LYS A 61 19.78 12.59 25.10
N PHE A 62 18.49 12.83 25.32
CA PHE A 62 17.43 12.32 24.45
C PHE A 62 17.66 12.75 23.00
N GLY A 63 17.54 11.81 22.06
CA GLY A 63 17.80 12.04 20.65
C GLY A 63 19.27 11.89 20.22
N THR A 64 20.15 11.39 21.09
CA THR A 64 21.48 10.91 20.68
C THR A 64 21.33 9.56 19.98
N CYS A 65 21.96 9.39 18.82
CA CYS A 65 22.02 8.10 18.13
C CYS A 65 22.98 7.16 18.88
N LYS A 66 22.78 5.84 18.77
CA LYS A 66 23.74 4.82 19.26
C LYS A 66 25.19 4.99 18.78
N CYS A 67 25.42 5.77 17.71
CA CYS A 67 26.76 6.09 17.23
C CYS A 67 27.40 7.32 17.93
N GLY A 68 26.71 7.93 18.89
CA GLY A 68 27.18 9.08 19.68
C GLY A 68 26.98 10.45 19.04
N TRP A 69 26.29 10.51 17.89
CA TRP A 69 25.94 11.75 17.20
C TRP A 69 24.48 12.12 17.45
N ASP A 70 24.18 13.41 17.52
CA ASP A 70 22.81 13.89 17.68
C ASP A 70 22.01 13.77 16.37
N LYS A 71 20.69 13.93 16.47
CA LYS A 71 19.77 13.82 15.33
C LYS A 71 20.13 14.80 14.19
N THR A 72 20.61 16.00 14.49
CA THR A 72 20.91 17.03 13.46
C THR A 72 22.12 16.64 12.61
N ALA A 73 23.05 15.86 13.17
CA ALA A 73 24.16 15.29 12.40
C ALA A 73 23.71 14.17 11.42
N HIS A 74 22.62 13.45 11.74
CA HIS A 74 22.03 12.44 10.85
C HIS A 74 21.05 13.00 9.82
N GLU A 75 20.57 14.23 10.05
CA GLU A 75 20.00 15.08 9.01
C GLU A 75 21.12 15.52 8.06
N THR A 76 21.81 14.55 7.47
CA THR A 76 22.47 14.75 6.19
C THR A 76 21.46 15.49 5.33
N LYS A 77 21.88 16.61 4.73
CA LYS A 77 21.11 17.44 3.80
C LYS A 77 20.67 16.67 2.53
N GLY A 78 20.42 15.37 2.62
CA GLY A 78 19.52 14.67 1.74
C GLY A 78 18.12 15.21 2.02
N GLU A 79 17.76 16.23 1.24
CA GLU A 79 16.40 16.75 1.13
C GLU A 79 15.43 15.58 1.26
N ASN A 80 14.63 15.58 2.34
CA ASN A 80 13.57 14.60 2.53
C ASN A 80 12.86 14.48 1.18
N LYS A 81 12.83 13.29 0.56
CA LYS A 81 12.24 13.13 -0.78
C LYS A 81 10.82 13.70 -0.85
N ALA A 82 10.10 13.69 0.28
CA ALA A 82 8.81 14.36 0.41
C ALA A 82 8.92 15.89 0.41
N ALA A 83 9.89 16.48 1.12
CA ALA A 83 10.15 17.93 1.07
C ALA A 83 10.66 18.37 -0.31
N GLN A 84 11.49 17.56 -0.99
CA GLN A 84 11.93 17.80 -2.37
C GLN A 84 10.77 17.67 -3.37
N ALA A 85 9.88 16.68 -3.17
CA ALA A 85 8.67 16.55 -3.98
C ALA A 85 7.72 17.74 -3.74
N LEU A 86 7.56 18.19 -2.49
CA LEU A 86 6.76 19.36 -2.14
C LEU A 86 7.37 20.65 -2.68
N SER A 87 8.69 20.82 -2.67
CA SER A 87 9.34 21.99 -3.26
C SER A 87 9.19 21.98 -4.79
N ARG A 88 9.23 20.81 -5.44
CA ARG A 88 8.94 20.67 -6.88
C ARG A 88 7.48 20.97 -7.23
N LEU A 89 6.54 20.54 -6.39
CA LEU A 89 5.11 20.85 -6.54
C LEU A 89 4.82 22.34 -6.29
N ARG A 90 5.43 22.93 -5.26
CA ARG A 90 5.27 24.35 -4.90
C ARG A 90 5.96 25.30 -5.87
N SER A 91 7.10 24.91 -6.44
CA SER A 91 7.81 25.71 -7.43
C SER A 91 7.08 25.81 -8.77
N GLY A 92 5.85 25.28 -8.88
CA GLY A 92 4.95 25.55 -10.00
C GLY A 92 5.43 25.00 -11.34
N LYS A 93 6.57 24.31 -11.40
CA LYS A 93 7.02 23.55 -12.58
C LYS A 93 6.34 22.18 -12.62
N GLY A 94 5.13 22.09 -12.08
CA GLY A 94 4.16 21.14 -12.56
C GLY A 94 3.88 21.49 -14.02
N ASN A 95 3.56 20.49 -14.82
CA ASN A 95 3.06 20.68 -16.17
C ASN A 95 1.70 21.40 -16.15
N ASP A 96 1.64 22.66 -15.71
CA ASP A 96 0.83 23.65 -16.40
C ASP A 96 1.43 23.71 -17.79
N GLY A 97 1.00 22.74 -18.60
CA GLY A 97 1.60 22.45 -19.89
C GLY A 97 1.83 23.77 -20.56
N ALA A 98 3.08 24.00 -20.99
CA ALA A 98 3.38 25.03 -21.96
C ALA A 98 2.20 25.01 -22.92
N PHE A 99 1.39 26.07 -22.88
CA PHE A 99 0.28 26.23 -23.79
C PHE A 99 0.97 26.31 -25.12
N SER A 100 1.19 25.15 -25.75
CA SER A 100 1.84 25.07 -27.03
C SER A 100 1.00 25.98 -27.89
N SER A 101 1.59 27.11 -28.28
CA SER A 101 0.98 28.12 -29.14
C SER A 101 0.85 27.56 -30.56
N GLY A 102 0.59 26.26 -30.69
CA GLY A 102 0.14 25.68 -31.93
C GLY A 102 -1.22 26.27 -32.25
N ASP A 103 -1.46 26.50 -33.53
CA ASP A 103 -2.65 27.12 -34.13
C ASP A 103 -3.97 26.36 -33.84
N GLY A 104 -4.35 26.18 -32.58
CA GLY A 104 -5.61 25.53 -32.23
C GLY A 104 -5.96 25.53 -30.73
N PRO A 105 -7.22 25.17 -30.41
CA PRO A 105 -7.73 25.16 -29.05
C PRO A 105 -7.00 24.10 -28.21
N CYS A 106 -6.55 24.48 -27.00
CA CYS A 106 -5.90 23.56 -26.07
C CYS A 106 -6.84 22.44 -25.60
N GLN A 107 -6.29 21.29 -25.19
CA GLN A 107 -7.12 20.15 -24.74
C GLN A 107 -7.85 20.41 -23.42
N ASN A 108 -7.25 21.23 -22.55
CA ASN A 108 -7.79 21.52 -21.23
C ASN A 108 -8.34 22.94 -21.18
N PHE A 109 -9.66 23.08 -21.32
CA PHE A 109 -10.31 24.37 -21.19
C PHE A 109 -10.15 24.91 -19.76
N ARG A 110 -9.44 26.03 -19.62
CA ARG A 110 -9.34 26.79 -18.37
C ARG A 110 -9.88 28.18 -18.62
N VAL A 111 -11.00 28.52 -17.96
CA VAL A 111 -11.63 29.84 -18.08
C VAL A 111 -10.64 30.91 -17.65
N ASP A 112 -10.44 31.91 -18.51
CA ASP A 112 -9.74 33.12 -18.17
C ASP A 112 -10.71 34.10 -17.51
N VAL A 113 -10.56 34.29 -16.20
CA VAL A 113 -11.40 35.20 -15.40
C VAL A 113 -11.06 36.67 -15.67
N THR A 114 -9.92 36.93 -16.33
CA THR A 114 -9.47 38.29 -16.68
C THR A 114 -9.83 38.70 -18.10
N ALA A 115 -10.38 37.80 -18.91
CA ALA A 115 -10.80 38.11 -20.28
C ALA A 115 -12.08 38.94 -20.31
N ASP A 116 -12.18 39.84 -21.31
CA ASP A 116 -13.35 40.71 -21.51
C ASP A 116 -14.65 39.94 -21.79
N LYS A 117 -14.54 38.70 -22.25
CA LYS A 117 -15.67 37.82 -22.59
C LYS A 117 -15.66 36.58 -21.71
N PHE A 118 -16.79 36.32 -21.05
CA PHE A 118 -16.99 35.08 -20.31
C PHE A 118 -16.93 33.87 -21.24
N GLY A 119 -16.23 32.82 -20.82
CA GLY A 119 -16.07 31.60 -21.63
C GLY A 119 -14.85 31.58 -22.55
N MET A 120 -13.96 32.56 -22.46
CA MET A 120 -12.64 32.50 -23.11
C MET A 120 -11.69 31.60 -22.32
N CYS A 121 -10.96 30.73 -23.02
CA CYS A 121 -9.90 29.94 -22.43
C CYS A 121 -8.63 30.80 -22.30
N LYS A 122 -7.74 30.47 -21.34
CA LYS A 122 -6.40 31.08 -21.24
C LYS A 122 -5.55 30.95 -22.51
N CYS A 123 -5.89 30.03 -23.41
CA CYS A 123 -5.25 29.92 -24.73
C CYS A 123 -5.82 30.87 -25.79
N GLY A 124 -6.79 31.72 -25.46
CA GLY A 124 -7.40 32.70 -26.36
C GLY A 124 -8.56 32.19 -27.22
N TYR A 125 -8.94 30.92 -27.09
CA TYR A 125 -10.04 30.31 -27.85
C TYR A 125 -11.33 30.21 -27.01
N HIS A 126 -12.50 30.29 -27.65
CA HIS A 126 -13.79 30.26 -26.95
C HIS A 126 -14.17 28.81 -26.55
N GLN A 127 -14.96 28.64 -25.49
CA GLN A 127 -15.38 27.31 -25.00
C GLN A 127 -16.00 26.42 -26.09
N SER A 128 -16.71 27.00 -27.06
CA SER A 128 -17.30 26.28 -28.19
C SER A 128 -16.26 25.60 -29.08
N GLU A 129 -15.08 26.18 -29.21
CA GLU A 129 -13.99 25.67 -30.06
C GLU A 129 -13.23 24.52 -29.37
N HIS A 130 -13.34 24.42 -28.05
CA HIS A 130 -12.83 23.27 -27.28
C HIS A 130 -13.77 22.05 -27.34
N LYS A 131 -15.00 22.18 -27.85
CA LYS A 131 -16.01 21.12 -27.79
C LYS A 131 -15.76 19.97 -28.77
N GLU A 132 -15.01 20.17 -29.84
CA GLU A 132 -14.89 19.15 -30.89
C GLU A 132 -13.94 17.99 -30.57
N LYS A 133 -13.16 18.06 -29.48
CA LYS A 133 -12.29 16.93 -29.05
C LYS A 133 -12.67 16.32 -27.71
N ALA A 134 -13.85 16.66 -27.18
CA ALA A 134 -14.37 16.08 -25.95
C ALA A 134 -15.04 14.71 -26.19
N ASP A 135 -14.39 13.81 -26.94
CA ASP A 135 -14.46 12.40 -26.55
C ASP A 135 -13.73 12.32 -25.23
N ASN A 136 -14.43 12.64 -24.14
CA ASN A 136 -13.93 12.53 -22.78
C ASN A 136 -13.21 11.18 -22.71
N PRO A 137 -11.92 11.13 -22.38
CA PRO A 137 -11.17 9.87 -22.34
C PRO A 137 -11.90 8.83 -21.49
N ALA A 138 -12.65 9.25 -20.46
CA ALA A 138 -13.55 8.39 -19.70
C ALA A 138 -14.74 7.88 -20.54
N ARG A 139 -15.39 8.70 -21.35
CA ARG A 139 -16.48 8.29 -22.26
C ARG A 139 -15.96 7.34 -23.35
N ARG A 140 -14.78 7.62 -23.91
CA ARG A 140 -14.12 6.75 -24.90
C ARG A 140 -13.70 5.42 -24.26
N ALA A 141 -13.15 5.45 -23.04
CA ALA A 141 -12.85 4.24 -22.28
C ALA A 141 -14.12 3.44 -21.92
N LEU A 142 -15.21 4.11 -21.51
CA LEU A 142 -16.50 3.47 -21.27
C LEU A 142 -17.09 2.87 -22.54
N GLN A 143 -16.91 3.51 -23.69
CA GLN A 143 -17.37 2.98 -24.97
C GLN A 143 -16.54 1.75 -25.38
N SER A 144 -15.22 1.78 -25.18
CA SER A 144 -14.34 0.61 -25.35
C SER A 144 -14.66 -0.54 -24.37
N LEU A 145 -15.00 -0.22 -23.12
CA LEU A 145 -15.45 -1.20 -22.13
C LEU A 145 -16.80 -1.80 -22.51
N ARG A 146 -17.73 -0.99 -23.01
CA ARG A 146 -19.03 -1.46 -23.50
C ARG A 146 -18.90 -2.34 -24.73
N SER A 147 -18.04 -1.99 -25.69
CA SER A 147 -17.82 -2.85 -26.86
C SER A 147 -17.05 -4.12 -26.53
N THR A 148 -16.21 -4.14 -25.49
CA THR A 148 -15.56 -5.37 -25.02
C THR A 148 -16.45 -6.21 -24.09
N SER A 149 -17.40 -5.61 -23.38
CA SER A 149 -18.34 -6.34 -22.50
C SER A 149 -19.58 -6.86 -23.23
N SER A 150 -19.99 -6.22 -24.34
CA SER A 150 -21.21 -6.58 -25.07
C SER A 150 -20.99 -7.70 -26.10
N SER A 151 -19.74 -8.11 -26.32
CA SER A 151 -19.40 -9.24 -27.16
C SER A 151 -18.48 -10.19 -26.38
N LYS A 152 -18.99 -10.78 -25.30
CA LYS A 152 -18.60 -12.17 -25.01
C LYS A 152 -19.59 -13.06 -25.75
N PRO A 153 -19.29 -13.44 -27.00
CA PRO A 153 -20.02 -14.50 -27.66
C PRO A 153 -19.96 -15.75 -26.77
N MET A 154 -21.00 -16.57 -26.89
CA MET A 154 -20.99 -17.95 -26.43
C MET A 154 -19.57 -18.52 -26.54
N THR A 155 -19.07 -19.16 -25.49
CA THR A 155 -17.83 -19.93 -25.63
C THR A 155 -18.03 -20.85 -26.84
N PRO A 156 -17.13 -20.85 -27.84
CA PRO A 156 -17.28 -21.68 -29.04
C PRO A 156 -17.51 -23.15 -28.72
N ASP A 157 -17.07 -23.58 -27.53
CA ASP A 157 -17.13 -24.95 -27.05
C ASP A 157 -18.49 -25.38 -26.48
N GLY A 158 -19.50 -24.50 -26.50
CA GLY A 158 -20.83 -24.80 -25.95
C GLY A 158 -20.83 -25.07 -24.44
N LYS A 159 -19.84 -24.53 -23.71
CA LYS A 159 -19.70 -24.72 -22.26
C LYS A 159 -20.27 -23.53 -21.49
N PRO A 160 -20.79 -23.75 -20.27
CA PRO A 160 -21.23 -22.67 -19.39
C PRO A 160 -20.03 -21.78 -19.00
N CYS A 161 -20.23 -20.47 -18.98
CA CYS A 161 -19.15 -19.56 -18.62
C CYS A 161 -18.83 -19.66 -17.10
N HIS A 162 -17.58 -19.37 -16.71
CA HIS A 162 -17.19 -19.47 -15.29
C HIS A 162 -17.83 -18.42 -14.39
N ASN A 163 -18.26 -17.28 -14.94
CA ASN A 163 -18.84 -16.19 -14.18
C ASN A 163 -20.30 -16.03 -14.54
N TYR A 164 -21.19 -16.55 -13.70
CA TYR A 164 -22.62 -16.38 -13.85
C TYR A 164 -22.98 -14.89 -13.75
N VAL A 165 -23.49 -14.33 -14.86
CA VAL A 165 -24.07 -12.98 -14.90
C VAL A 165 -25.52 -13.15 -15.29
N ALA A 166 -26.44 -12.85 -14.36
CA ALA A 166 -27.87 -12.98 -14.61
C ALA A 166 -28.32 -12.07 -15.77
N ASP A 167 -28.98 -12.64 -16.77
CA ASP A 167 -29.62 -11.89 -17.84
C ASP A 167 -31.02 -11.45 -17.38
N VAL A 168 -31.14 -10.17 -17.03
CA VAL A 168 -32.41 -9.56 -16.62
C VAL A 168 -33.43 -9.41 -17.76
N LYS A 169 -33.00 -9.65 -19.00
CA LYS A 169 -33.86 -9.58 -20.19
C LYS A 169 -34.31 -10.95 -20.70
N ALA A 170 -33.79 -12.04 -20.13
CA ALA A 170 -34.17 -13.39 -20.54
C ALA A 170 -35.60 -13.73 -20.09
N ASP A 171 -36.32 -14.51 -20.90
CA ASP A 171 -37.69 -14.95 -20.61
C ASP A 171 -37.77 -15.86 -19.37
N ARG A 172 -36.63 -16.42 -18.93
CA ARG A 172 -36.53 -17.30 -17.77
C ARG A 172 -35.56 -16.72 -16.75
N PHE A 173 -36.04 -16.57 -15.52
CA PHE A 173 -35.19 -16.23 -14.38
C PHE A 173 -34.13 -17.33 -14.18
N GLY A 174 -32.89 -16.93 -13.90
CA GLY A 174 -31.78 -17.89 -13.73
C GLY A 174 -30.97 -18.17 -14.99
N MET A 175 -31.26 -17.49 -16.10
CA MET A 175 -30.44 -17.57 -17.32
C MET A 175 -29.24 -16.63 -17.22
N CYS A 176 -28.05 -17.14 -17.54
CA CYS A 176 -26.86 -16.31 -17.70
C CYS A 176 -26.88 -15.59 -19.06
N VAL A 177 -26.21 -14.45 -19.18
CA VAL A 177 -25.98 -13.74 -20.46
C VAL A 177 -25.35 -14.64 -21.52
N CYS A 178 -24.64 -15.71 -21.13
CA CYS A 178 -24.11 -16.70 -22.07
C CYS A 178 -25.14 -17.73 -22.57
N GLY A 179 -26.40 -17.67 -22.13
CA GLY A 179 -27.50 -18.53 -22.58
C GLY A 179 -27.67 -19.85 -21.82
N PHE A 180 -26.87 -20.12 -20.79
CA PHE A 180 -26.96 -21.33 -19.96
C PHE A 180 -27.60 -21.02 -18.61
N HIS A 181 -28.26 -22.02 -18.00
CA HIS A 181 -28.92 -21.85 -16.71
C HIS A 181 -27.91 -21.81 -15.56
N LYS A 182 -28.28 -21.19 -14.43
CA LYS A 182 -27.43 -21.08 -13.23
C LYS A 182 -26.91 -22.44 -12.74
N SER A 183 -27.72 -23.49 -12.88
CA SER A 183 -27.35 -24.86 -12.49
C SER A 183 -26.26 -25.49 -13.37
N GLU A 184 -26.08 -24.99 -14.59
CA GLU A 184 -25.06 -25.49 -15.52
C GLU A 184 -23.73 -24.78 -15.31
N HIS A 185 -23.74 -23.58 -14.74
CA HIS A 185 -22.52 -22.97 -14.23
C HIS A 185 -22.14 -23.76 -12.99
N GLY A 186 -21.22 -24.71 -13.18
CA GLY A 186 -20.87 -25.73 -12.18
C GLY A 186 -20.83 -25.12 -10.79
N GLU A 187 -21.48 -25.82 -9.84
CA GLU A 187 -21.41 -25.49 -8.42
C GLU A 187 -20.00 -25.04 -8.12
N LYS A 188 -19.89 -23.78 -7.70
CA LYS A 188 -18.64 -23.06 -7.51
C LYS A 188 -17.56 -24.04 -7.07
N GLN A 189 -16.65 -24.35 -7.98
CA GLN A 189 -15.31 -24.77 -7.62
C GLN A 189 -14.91 -23.84 -6.48
N GLU A 190 -14.73 -24.38 -5.27
CA GLU A 190 -14.65 -23.66 -4.00
C GLU A 190 -14.10 -22.25 -4.22
N ASP A 191 -14.87 -21.20 -3.87
CA ASP A 191 -14.58 -19.80 -4.20
C ASP A 191 -13.06 -19.60 -4.20
N ALA A 192 -12.46 -19.24 -5.33
CA ALA A 192 -10.99 -19.14 -5.42
C ALA A 192 -10.41 -18.25 -4.30
N ALA A 193 -11.21 -17.32 -3.80
CA ALA A 193 -10.97 -16.56 -2.57
C ALA A 193 -10.84 -17.41 -1.30
N ALA A 194 -11.74 -18.38 -1.06
CA ALA A 194 -11.68 -19.32 0.06
C ALA A 194 -10.45 -20.25 -0.04
N ALA A 195 -10.08 -20.70 -1.25
CA ALA A 195 -8.85 -21.46 -1.46
C ALA A 195 -7.60 -20.60 -1.18
N MET A 196 -7.62 -19.32 -1.58
CA MET A 196 -6.53 -18.38 -1.31
C MET A 196 -6.41 -18.03 0.18
N LEU A 197 -7.53 -17.89 0.88
CA LEU A 197 -7.60 -17.68 2.34
C LEU A 197 -7.02 -18.87 3.11
N ARG A 198 -7.35 -20.10 2.72
CA ARG A 198 -6.74 -21.31 3.30
C ARG A 198 -5.22 -21.31 3.14
N ASN A 199 -4.74 -21.04 1.93
CA ASN A 199 -3.29 -20.94 1.65
C ASN A 199 -2.59 -19.79 2.40
N LEU A 200 -3.30 -18.70 2.71
CA LEU A 200 -2.75 -17.60 3.51
C LEU A 200 -2.65 -17.99 4.99
N HIS A 201 -3.72 -18.59 5.53
CA HIS A 201 -3.75 -19.05 6.91
C HIS A 201 -2.68 -20.11 7.18
N GLU A 202 -2.47 -21.04 6.24
CA GLU A 202 -1.44 -22.07 6.37
C GLU A 202 -0.02 -21.49 6.36
N ARG A 203 0.25 -20.49 5.51
CA ARG A 203 1.54 -19.77 5.52
C ARG A 203 1.76 -18.97 6.81
N ASN A 204 0.74 -18.28 7.30
CA ASN A 204 0.83 -17.53 8.54
C ASN A 204 1.06 -18.45 9.74
N LYS A 205 0.42 -19.62 9.76
CA LYS A 205 0.63 -20.65 10.78
C LYS A 205 2.07 -21.15 10.76
N ALA A 206 2.60 -21.53 9.59
CA ALA A 206 3.99 -21.98 9.47
C ALA A 206 5.01 -20.92 9.91
N HIS A 207 4.75 -19.64 9.59
CA HIS A 207 5.61 -18.53 10.02
C HIS A 207 5.58 -18.33 11.55
N ASN A 208 4.40 -18.46 12.18
CA ASN A 208 4.28 -18.37 13.63
C ASN A 208 4.97 -19.56 14.33
N ASP A 209 4.80 -20.79 13.82
CA ASP A 209 5.46 -21.98 14.35
C ASP A 209 7.00 -21.86 14.27
N GLU A 210 7.54 -21.25 13.21
CA GLU A 210 8.98 -20.97 13.07
C GLU A 210 9.45 -19.91 14.07
N ALA A 211 8.67 -18.84 14.27
CA ALA A 211 8.97 -17.81 15.26
C ALA A 211 8.99 -18.37 16.70
N ASP A 212 8.03 -19.22 17.05
CA ASP A 212 7.96 -19.87 18.36
C ASP A 212 9.13 -20.84 18.57
N ARG A 213 9.48 -21.61 17.53
CA ARG A 213 10.67 -22.48 17.57
C ARG A 213 11.97 -21.67 17.74
N ALA A 214 12.09 -20.52 17.09
CA ALA A 214 13.22 -19.62 17.26
C ALA A 214 13.27 -19.01 18.68
N ALA A 215 12.12 -18.67 19.26
CA ALA A 215 12.03 -18.16 20.62
C ALA A 215 12.44 -19.20 21.69
N LEU A 216 12.08 -20.47 21.49
CA LEU A 216 12.46 -21.56 22.39
C LEU A 216 13.92 -22.04 22.18
N GLY A 217 14.48 -21.90 20.97
CA GLY A 217 15.80 -22.41 20.60
C GLY A 217 17.01 -21.55 20.99
N ILE A 218 16.85 -20.40 21.65
CA ILE A 218 17.96 -19.50 21.99
C ILE A 218 18.66 -19.84 23.33
N LYS A 219 18.24 -20.89 24.05
CA LYS A 219 18.82 -21.20 25.39
C LYS A 219 19.92 -22.25 25.44
N ASP A 220 20.19 -23.01 24.37
CA ASP A 220 21.16 -24.12 24.44
C ASP A 220 22.47 -23.92 23.65
N ALA A 221 22.72 -22.74 23.08
CA ALA A 221 24.02 -22.42 22.45
C ALA A 221 25.05 -21.81 23.42
N GLY A 222 25.00 -22.20 24.69
CA GLY A 222 26.04 -21.91 25.66
C GLY A 222 27.19 -22.92 25.56
N ASN A 223 28.30 -22.47 24.97
CA ASN A 223 29.66 -22.98 25.21
C ASN A 223 30.13 -24.24 24.44
N SER A 224 30.26 -24.14 23.13
CA SER A 224 31.38 -24.80 22.43
C SER A 224 32.20 -23.73 21.70
N GLY A 225 33.38 -23.44 22.24
CA GLY A 225 34.27 -22.40 21.77
C GLY A 225 34.69 -22.58 20.31
N PRO A 226 35.19 -21.52 19.65
CA PRO A 226 35.62 -21.58 18.27
C PRO A 226 36.83 -22.52 18.14
N GLN A 227 36.60 -23.73 17.65
CA GLN A 227 37.69 -24.54 17.10
C GLN A 227 38.13 -23.91 15.78
N ALA A 228 39.29 -23.27 15.83
CA ALA A 228 40.05 -22.87 14.66
C ALA A 228 40.43 -24.13 13.86
N SER A 229 39.62 -24.49 12.86
CA SER A 229 40.06 -25.41 11.80
C SER A 229 40.59 -24.59 10.63
N ASN A 230 41.92 -24.49 10.60
CA ASN A 230 42.67 -24.24 9.38
C ASN A 230 42.26 -25.29 8.34
N GLY A 231 41.82 -24.89 7.15
CA GLY A 231 41.43 -25.87 6.14
C GLY A 231 41.05 -25.32 4.77
N ALA A 232 42.08 -25.10 3.94
CA ALA A 232 42.10 -25.26 2.48
C ALA A 232 41.19 -24.37 1.61
N ALA A 233 41.85 -23.44 0.92
CA ALA A 233 41.34 -22.78 -0.27
C ALA A 233 41.13 -23.79 -1.43
N PRO A 234 39.95 -23.84 -2.08
CA PRO A 234 39.84 -24.45 -3.39
C PRO A 234 40.37 -23.48 -4.44
N SER A 235 41.58 -23.76 -4.90
CA SER A 235 42.16 -23.20 -6.12
C SER A 235 41.37 -23.67 -7.34
N GLY A 236 40.84 -22.69 -8.10
CA GLY A 236 40.83 -22.70 -9.56
C GLY A 236 39.85 -23.63 -10.27
N GLY A 237 39.14 -23.09 -11.25
CA GLY A 237 38.62 -23.91 -12.34
C GLY A 237 37.47 -23.30 -13.13
N GLY A 238 37.80 -22.64 -14.24
CA GLY A 238 37.03 -22.80 -15.48
C GLY A 238 36.04 -21.70 -15.85
N CYS A 239 36.55 -20.67 -16.55
CA CYS A 239 35.78 -19.99 -17.58
C CYS A 239 35.43 -20.97 -18.70
N CYS A 240 34.14 -21.17 -18.98
CA CYS A 240 33.67 -21.66 -20.26
C CYS A 240 32.72 -20.62 -20.87
N VAL A 241 33.28 -19.82 -21.77
CA VAL A 241 32.52 -19.06 -22.78
C VAL A 241 32.07 -20.09 -23.82
N VAL A 242 30.78 -20.15 -24.11
CA VAL A 242 30.26 -20.81 -25.32
C VAL A 242 29.55 -19.73 -26.13
N MET A 243 29.94 -19.69 -27.41
CA MET A 243 29.53 -18.76 -28.46
C MET A 243 28.03 -18.81 -28.77
#